data_AF-A0A3B8UUV9-F1
#
_entry.id   AF-A0A3B8UUV9-F1
#
_cell.length_a   1.000
_cell.length_b   1.000
_cell.length_c   1.000
_cell.angle_alpha   90.00
_cell.angle_beta   90.00
_cell.angle_gamma   90.00
#
_symmetry.space_group_name_H-M   'P 1'
#
loop_
_entity.id
_entity.type
_entity.pdbx_description
1 polymer ?
#
loop_
_entity_poly.entity_id
_entity_poly.type
_entity_poly.pdbx_seq_one_letter_code
_entity_poly.pdbx_strand_id
1 'polypeptide(L)'
;MNESITIKELYSLDRTIAASVFDGCIYPWEVLSKIGDYIVELGSTLPEDEYIKKDGNVWIHKEADVFESAYIAGPAIICKGAQIRHCAFIRGKAIVGEGAVVGNSTELKNVILFDGVQVPHYNYV
;
A
#
# COMPACT_ATOMS: atom_id res chain seq x y z
N MET A 1 8.69 7.94 -27.42
CA MET A 1 8.33 7.35 -26.12
C MET A 1 7.07 6.53 -26.36
N ASN A 2 6.94 5.32 -25.79
CA ASN A 2 5.80 4.45 -26.11
C ASN A 2 4.55 4.94 -25.36
N GLU A 3 3.54 5.43 -26.08
CA GLU A 3 2.30 5.94 -25.47
C GLU A 3 1.48 4.82 -24.79
N SER A 4 1.80 3.54 -25.05
CA SER A 4 1.10 2.38 -24.48
C SER A 4 1.43 2.04 -23.02
N ILE A 5 2.27 2.83 -22.34
CA ILE A 5 2.69 2.58 -20.94
C ILE A 5 2.35 3.73 -19.99
N THR A 6 1.34 4.53 -20.34
CA THR A 6 0.83 5.59 -19.47
C THR A 6 -0.08 5.01 -18.37
N ILE A 7 -0.30 5.77 -17.30
CA ILE A 7 -1.21 5.37 -16.21
C ILE A 7 -2.60 5.04 -16.74
N LYS A 8 -3.11 5.86 -17.67
CA LYS A 8 -4.44 5.70 -18.26
C LYS A 8 -4.62 4.35 -18.98
N GLU A 9 -3.57 3.87 -19.64
CA GLU A 9 -3.64 2.61 -20.40
C GLU A 9 -3.37 1.38 -19.52
N LEU A 10 -2.68 1.54 -18.39
CA LEU A 10 -2.25 0.42 -17.55
C LEU A 10 -3.11 0.19 -16.30
N TYR A 11 -3.66 1.24 -15.69
CA TYR A 11 -4.24 1.16 -14.34
C TYR A 11 -5.70 1.57 -14.27
N SER A 12 -6.47 0.81 -13.50
CA SER A 12 -7.81 1.16 -13.02
C SER A 12 -7.67 1.83 -11.65
N LEU A 13 -7.61 3.16 -11.61
CA LEU A 13 -7.38 3.93 -10.38
C LEU A 13 -8.55 3.88 -9.37
N ASP A 14 -9.71 3.35 -9.77
CA ASP A 14 -10.85 3.04 -8.89
C ASP A 14 -10.61 1.80 -8.00
N ARG A 15 -9.46 1.12 -8.17
CA ARG A 15 -9.07 -0.09 -7.43
C ARG A 15 -7.96 0.19 -6.42
N THR A 16 -7.91 1.40 -5.88
CA THR A 16 -6.96 1.78 -4.83
C THR A 16 -7.45 3.01 -4.08
N ILE A 17 -7.21 3.06 -2.77
CA ILE A 17 -7.38 4.28 -1.96
C ILE A 17 -6.42 5.40 -2.39
N ALA A 18 -5.34 5.05 -3.11
CA ALA A 18 -4.25 5.95 -3.46
C ALA A 18 -4.45 6.66 -4.82
N ALA A 19 -5.68 6.71 -5.35
CA ALA A 19 -5.93 7.21 -6.71
C ALA A 19 -5.34 8.61 -6.95
N SER A 20 -5.47 9.52 -5.98
CA SER A 20 -5.02 10.90 -6.11
C SER A 20 -3.49 11.07 -6.10
N VAL A 21 -2.69 10.07 -5.69
CA VAL A 21 -1.23 10.19 -5.79
C VAL A 21 -0.75 10.23 -7.25
N PHE A 22 -1.59 9.73 -8.17
CA PHE A 22 -1.34 9.72 -9.60
C PHE A 22 -1.73 11.04 -10.28
N ASP A 23 -2.32 11.99 -9.56
CA ASP A 23 -2.69 13.29 -10.13
C ASP A 23 -1.45 14.04 -10.64
N GLY A 24 -1.56 14.53 -11.88
CA GLY A 24 -0.46 15.20 -12.58
C GLY A 24 0.68 14.28 -13.04
N CYS A 25 0.57 12.96 -12.85
CA CYS A 25 1.49 11.98 -13.45
C CYS A 25 0.96 11.51 -14.81
N ILE A 26 1.88 11.29 -15.75
CA ILE A 26 1.60 10.66 -17.05
C ILE A 26 1.98 9.17 -16.98
N TYR A 27 3.11 8.88 -16.32
CA TYR A 27 3.69 7.55 -16.25
C TYR A 27 3.69 6.99 -14.83
N PRO A 28 3.49 5.66 -14.66
CA PRO A 28 3.41 5.04 -13.33
C PRO A 28 4.56 5.36 -12.38
N TRP A 29 5.80 5.32 -12.87
CA TRP A 29 7.00 5.47 -12.03
C TRP A 29 7.17 6.89 -11.46
N GLU A 30 6.50 7.90 -12.02
CA GLU A 30 6.52 9.27 -11.49
C GLU A 30 5.89 9.36 -10.10
N VAL A 31 5.07 8.37 -9.73
CA VAL A 31 4.45 8.26 -8.42
C VAL A 31 5.45 7.87 -7.32
N LEU A 32 6.54 7.18 -7.66
CA LEU A 32 7.40 6.50 -6.68
C LEU A 32 8.04 7.45 -5.66
N SER A 33 8.36 8.67 -6.07
CA SER A 33 8.92 9.70 -5.17
C SER A 33 7.87 10.32 -4.26
N LYS A 34 6.58 10.23 -4.63
CA LYS A 34 5.45 10.85 -3.92
C LYS A 34 4.86 9.97 -2.82
N ILE A 35 5.01 8.64 -2.91
CA ILE A 35 4.34 7.66 -2.04
C ILE A 35 4.51 7.97 -0.55
N GLY A 36 5.74 8.30 -0.11
CA GLY A 36 6.03 8.52 1.30
C GLY A 36 5.22 9.68 1.90
N ASP A 37 5.30 10.86 1.28
CA ASP A 37 4.61 12.06 1.75
C ASP A 37 3.09 11.89 1.62
N TYR A 38 2.65 11.26 0.52
CA TYR A 38 1.25 10.95 0.28
C TYR A 38 0.63 10.06 1.37
N ILE A 39 1.35 9.03 1.84
CA ILE A 39 0.84 8.19 2.94
C ILE A 39 0.65 8.99 4.23
N VAL A 40 1.54 9.95 4.51
CA VAL A 40 1.42 10.80 5.71
C VAL A 40 0.19 11.70 5.58
N GLU A 41 -0.01 12.32 4.41
CA GLU A 41 -1.16 13.17 4.12
C GLU A 41 -2.48 12.37 4.16
N LEU A 42 -2.60 11.31 3.35
CA LEU A 42 -3.78 10.45 3.30
C LEU A 42 -4.06 9.82 4.66
N GLY A 43 -3.03 9.33 5.35
CA GLY A 43 -3.19 8.75 6.68
C GLY A 43 -3.85 9.71 7.67
N SER A 44 -3.51 11.00 7.62
CA SER A 44 -4.09 12.02 8.51
C SER A 44 -5.60 12.26 8.33
N THR A 45 -6.18 11.79 7.21
CA THR A 45 -7.61 11.92 6.92
C THR A 45 -8.38 10.62 7.17
N LEU A 46 -7.71 9.51 7.51
CA LEU A 46 -8.37 8.23 7.75
C LEU A 46 -9.22 8.24 9.03
N PRO A 47 -10.42 7.65 9.00
CA PRO A 47 -11.31 7.57 10.16
C PRO A 47 -10.71 6.69 11.27
N GLU A 48 -10.49 7.27 12.46
CA GLU A 48 -9.92 6.55 13.63
C GLU A 48 -10.88 5.48 14.20
N ASP A 49 -12.18 5.56 13.88
CA ASP A 49 -13.15 4.52 14.19
C ASP A 49 -13.00 3.28 13.29
N GLU A 50 -12.35 3.39 12.13
CA GLU A 50 -12.06 2.26 11.23
C GLU A 50 -10.59 1.83 11.25
N TYR A 51 -9.66 2.77 11.50
CA TYR A 51 -8.22 2.53 11.47
C TYR A 51 -7.57 2.63 12.85
N ILE A 52 -6.56 1.79 13.07
CA ILE A 52 -5.64 1.89 14.20
C ILE A 52 -4.39 2.62 13.72
N LYS A 53 -4.10 3.78 14.31
CA LYS A 53 -2.84 4.51 14.11
C LYS A 53 -1.76 3.96 15.05
N LYS A 54 -0.62 3.58 14.48
CA LYS A 54 0.61 3.22 15.20
C LYS A 54 1.71 4.24 14.93
N ASP A 55 2.81 4.13 15.67
CA ASP A 55 3.99 4.98 15.49
C ASP A 55 4.52 4.96 14.05
N GLY A 56 5.17 6.04 13.64
CA GLY A 56 5.77 6.16 12.32
C GLY A 56 4.79 6.38 11.17
N ASN A 57 3.55 6.82 11.42
CA ASN A 57 2.48 6.98 10.43
C ASN A 57 2.08 5.64 9.78
N VAL A 58 1.95 4.61 10.62
CA VAL A 58 1.38 3.32 10.20
C VAL A 58 -0.10 3.32 10.53
N TRP A 59 -0.93 3.05 9.54
CA TRP A 59 -2.38 2.96 9.66
C TRP A 59 -2.83 1.57 9.25
N ILE A 60 -3.58 0.90 10.12
CA ILE A 60 -4.05 -0.46 9.87
C ILE A 60 -5.56 -0.49 10.07
N HIS A 61 -6.31 -0.83 9.03
CA HIS A 61 -7.76 -0.99 9.13
C HIS A 61 -8.08 -2.09 10.14
N LYS A 62 -9.11 -1.91 10.98
CA LYS A 62 -9.47 -2.85 12.06
C LYS A 62 -9.89 -4.23 11.58
N GLU A 63 -10.35 -4.33 10.33
CA GLU A 63 -10.67 -5.58 9.64
C GLU A 63 -9.49 -6.19 8.84
N ALA A 64 -8.29 -5.60 8.90
CA ALA A 64 -7.10 -6.23 8.31
C ALA A 64 -6.57 -7.34 9.25
N ASP A 65 -6.16 -8.47 8.67
CA ASP A 65 -5.54 -9.58 9.40
C ASP A 65 -4.02 -9.44 9.35
N VAL A 66 -3.42 -9.07 10.48
CA VAL A 66 -1.98 -8.83 10.60
C VAL A 66 -1.40 -9.77 11.63
N PHE A 67 -0.54 -10.69 11.18
CA PHE A 67 0.13 -11.62 12.07
C PHE A 67 1.13 -10.88 12.97
N GLU A 68 1.23 -11.29 14.24
CA GLU A 68 2.13 -10.68 15.23
C GLU A 68 3.61 -10.70 14.80
N SER A 69 4.00 -11.69 13.98
CA SER A 69 5.36 -11.81 13.46
C SER A 69 5.65 -10.93 12.25
N ALA A 70 4.64 -10.24 11.69
CA ALA A 70 4.85 -9.28 10.62
C ALA A 70 5.49 -8.00 11.16
N TYR A 71 6.49 -7.50 10.45
CA TYR A 71 7.10 -6.21 10.76
C TYR A 71 6.63 -5.15 9.77
N ILE A 72 6.13 -4.03 10.29
CA ILE A 72 5.61 -2.93 9.50
C ILE A 72 6.30 -1.64 9.96
N ALA A 73 7.29 -1.19 9.21
CA ALA A 73 7.83 0.16 9.32
C ALA A 73 6.93 1.15 8.57
N GLY A 74 6.79 2.35 9.13
CA GLY A 74 6.04 3.43 8.50
C GLY A 74 6.89 4.33 7.59
N PRO A 75 6.25 5.23 6.81
CA PRO A 75 4.80 5.40 6.72
C PRO A 75 4.16 4.22 5.94
N ALA A 76 3.02 3.72 6.38
CA ALA A 76 2.32 2.62 5.70
C ALA A 76 0.80 2.66 5.93
N ILE A 77 0.02 2.23 4.94
CA ILE A 77 -1.43 2.03 5.08
C ILE A 77 -1.77 0.60 4.71
N ILE A 78 -2.44 -0.11 5.62
CA ILE A 78 -2.98 -1.45 5.41
C ILE A 78 -4.50 -1.34 5.38
N CYS A 79 -5.10 -1.54 4.21
CA CYS A 79 -6.53 -1.34 3.99
C CYS A 79 -7.39 -2.50 4.51
N LYS A 80 -8.71 -2.31 4.47
CA LYS A 80 -9.72 -3.27 4.89
C LYS A 80 -9.49 -4.67 4.31
N GLY A 81 -9.64 -5.70 5.14
CA GLY A 81 -9.54 -7.10 4.70
C GLY A 81 -8.18 -7.55 4.17
N ALA A 82 -7.16 -6.69 4.16
CA ALA A 82 -5.82 -7.09 3.75
C ALA A 82 -5.24 -8.13 4.71
N GLN A 83 -4.49 -9.09 4.19
CA GLN A 83 -3.84 -10.15 4.95
C GLN A 83 -2.33 -9.94 4.94
N ILE A 84 -1.75 -9.58 6.08
CA ILE A 84 -0.32 -9.46 6.29
C ILE A 84 0.15 -10.70 7.05
N ARG A 85 0.61 -11.70 6.30
CA ARG A 85 0.91 -13.04 6.81
C ARG A 85 2.22 -13.08 7.59
N HIS A 86 2.47 -14.21 8.24
CA HIS A 86 3.66 -14.47 9.05
C HIS A 86 4.96 -13.97 8.42
N CYS A 87 5.76 -13.23 9.19
CA CYS A 87 7.10 -12.78 8.81
C CYS A 87 7.13 -11.88 7.56
N ALA A 88 6.00 -11.31 7.12
CA ALA A 88 6.02 -10.24 6.14
C ALA A 88 6.87 -9.05 6.66
N PHE A 89 7.65 -8.45 5.78
CA PHE A 89 8.59 -7.39 6.11
C PHE A 89 8.31 -6.12 5.29
N ILE A 90 7.45 -5.25 5.82
CA ILE A 90 7.08 -3.99 5.18
C ILE A 90 8.02 -2.91 5.67
N ARG A 91 8.84 -2.35 4.76
CA ARG A 91 9.92 -1.38 5.09
C ARG A 91 9.50 0.08 4.94
N GLY A 92 8.20 0.33 4.98
CA GLY A 92 7.61 1.66 4.82
C GLY A 92 7.44 2.09 3.36
N LYS A 93 6.79 3.24 3.23
CA LYS A 93 6.27 3.77 1.96
C LYS A 93 5.42 2.73 1.23
N ALA A 94 4.55 2.03 1.96
CA ALA A 94 3.75 0.94 1.41
C ALA A 94 2.25 1.20 1.64
N ILE A 95 1.48 1.08 0.57
CA ILE A 95 0.01 1.00 0.64
C ILE A 95 -0.38 -0.41 0.22
N VAL A 96 -1.11 -1.11 1.09
CA VAL A 96 -1.65 -2.45 0.82
C VAL A 96 -3.16 -2.31 0.66
N GLY A 97 -3.66 -2.47 -0.57
CA GLY A 97 -5.06 -2.26 -0.95
C GLY A 97 -6.05 -3.23 -0.31
N GLU A 98 -7.33 -2.96 -0.49
CA GLU A 98 -8.41 -3.73 0.12
C GLU A 98 -8.34 -5.20 -0.32
N GLY A 99 -8.41 -6.12 0.65
CA GLY A 99 -8.35 -7.56 0.38
C GLY A 99 -7.03 -8.07 -0.21
N ALA A 100 -5.98 -7.25 -0.27
CA ALA A 100 -4.68 -7.66 -0.79
C ALA A 100 -3.97 -8.63 0.18
N VAL A 101 -3.11 -9.49 -0.37
CA VAL A 101 -2.38 -10.50 0.40
C VAL A 101 -0.89 -10.22 0.35
N VAL A 102 -0.31 -9.90 1.50
CA VAL A 102 1.14 -9.86 1.72
C VAL A 102 1.59 -11.14 2.38
N GLY A 103 2.32 -11.91 1.60
CA GLY A 103 2.68 -13.29 1.86
C GLY A 103 3.68 -13.54 2.97
N ASN A 104 3.86 -14.83 3.29
CA ASN A 104 4.94 -15.22 4.19
C ASN A 104 6.29 -14.77 3.63
N SER A 105 7.09 -14.13 4.49
CA SER A 105 8.44 -13.64 4.16
C SER A 105 8.48 -12.79 2.88
N THR A 106 7.40 -12.08 2.57
CA THR A 106 7.36 -11.10 1.50
C THR A 106 7.83 -9.75 2.03
N GLU A 107 8.75 -9.13 1.30
CA GLU A 107 9.26 -7.79 1.59
C GLU A 107 8.63 -6.77 0.65
N LEU A 108 8.13 -5.67 1.24
CA LEU A 108 7.57 -4.53 0.51
C LEU A 108 8.38 -3.27 0.80
N LYS A 109 8.69 -2.50 -0.24
CA LYS A 109 9.34 -1.20 -0.08
C LYS A 109 8.93 -0.23 -1.20
N ASN A 110 8.36 0.91 -0.81
CA ASN A 110 8.04 2.00 -1.75
C ASN A 110 7.09 1.55 -2.88
N VAL A 111 5.93 1.02 -2.48
CA VAL A 111 5.00 0.30 -3.34
C VAL A 111 3.55 0.66 -3.01
N ILE A 112 2.69 0.59 -4.03
CA ILE A 112 1.23 0.62 -3.88
C ILE A 112 0.70 -0.69 -4.44
N LEU A 113 0.18 -1.56 -3.57
CA LEU A 113 -0.59 -2.73 -4.00
C LEU A 113 -2.06 -2.31 -4.12
N PHE A 114 -2.63 -2.50 -5.30
CA PHE A 114 -4.03 -2.23 -5.57
C PHE A 114 -4.92 -3.29 -4.92
N ASP A 115 -6.22 -3.03 -4.88
CA ASP A 115 -7.20 -3.90 -4.22
C ASP A 115 -7.15 -5.33 -4.80
N GLY A 116 -7.09 -6.32 -3.91
CA GLY A 116 -7.05 -7.74 -4.25
C GLY A 116 -5.72 -8.26 -4.81
N VAL A 117 -4.68 -7.43 -4.92
CA VAL A 117 -3.34 -7.89 -5.35
C VAL A 117 -2.80 -8.92 -4.36
N GLN A 118 -2.17 -9.98 -4.89
CA GLN A 118 -1.56 -11.03 -4.06
C GLN A 118 -0.07 -11.14 -4.35
N VAL A 119 0.73 -11.02 -3.30
CA VAL A 119 2.18 -11.26 -3.29
C VAL A 119 2.46 -12.38 -2.27
N PRO A 120 2.15 -13.65 -2.61
CA PRO A 120 1.75 -14.67 -1.64
C PRO A 120 2.87 -15.30 -0.80
N HIS A 121 4.10 -15.45 -1.31
CA HIS A 121 5.24 -16.04 -0.58
C HIS A 121 6.58 -15.57 -1.17
N TYR A 122 7.53 -15.18 -0.32
CA TYR A 122 8.93 -14.86 -0.68
C TYR A 122 9.12 -13.83 -1.82
N ASN A 123 8.20 -12.88 -1.95
CA ASN A 123 8.35 -11.81 -2.93
C ASN A 123 9.20 -10.67 -2.38
N TYR A 124 9.87 -9.95 -3.28
CA TYR A 124 10.41 -8.62 -3.01
C TYR A 124 9.77 -7.66 -4.01
N VAL A 125 9.03 -6.68 -3.50
CA VAL A 125 8.25 -5.74 -4.32
C VAL A 125 8.53 -4.29 -3.92
#